data_AF-A0A091LMF0-F1
#
_entry.id   AF-A0A091LMF0-F1
#
_cell.length_a   1.000
_cell.length_b   1.000
_cell.length_c   1.000
_cell.angle_alpha   90.00
_cell.angle_beta   90.00
_cell.angle_gamma   90.00
#
_symmetry.space_group_name_H-M   'P 1'
#
loop_
_entity.id
_entity.type
_entity.pdbx_description
1 polymer ?
#
loop_
_entity_poly.entity_id
_entity_poly.type
_entity_poly.pdbx_seq_one_letter_code
_entity_poly.pdbx_strand_id
1 'polypeptide(L)'
;IFERWLRRHRPMLEVYPAANAPIGHNRENYMVPFIPLYRNGEFFKSSRELGYDYEYLQESAESFHDFLIPYLEQARQIWPWLVGAAVIGGIITGLLTGLILACRKKRRGTPSEIQPLLTESEDYNNISYQSN
;
A
#
# COMPACT_ATOMS: atom_id res chain seq x y z
N ILE A 1 -8.12 -19.74 32.33
CA ILE A 1 -6.67 -19.60 32.68
C ILE A 1 -5.80 -20.53 31.84
N PHE A 2 -6.04 -21.84 31.82
CA PHE A 2 -5.28 -22.78 30.99
C PHE A 2 -5.25 -22.40 29.50
N GLU A 3 -6.42 -22.12 28.89
CA GLU A 3 -6.49 -21.64 27.49
C GLU A 3 -5.68 -20.36 27.25
N ARG A 4 -5.72 -19.41 28.20
CA ARG A 4 -4.93 -18.17 28.13
C ARG A 4 -3.43 -18.48 28.11
N TRP A 5 -2.99 -19.44 28.91
CA TRP A 5 -1.59 -19.89 28.95
C TRP A 5 -1.20 -20.60 27.65
N LEU A 6 -2.04 -21.50 27.13
CA LEU A 6 -1.82 -22.18 25.84
C LEU A 6 -1.65 -21.19 24.69
N ARG A 7 -2.56 -20.20 24.56
CA ARG A 7 -2.48 -19.17 23.52
C ARG A 7 -1.23 -18.31 23.63
N ARG A 8 -0.83 -17.97 24.86
CA ARG A 8 0.32 -17.09 25.09
C ARG A 8 1.66 -17.79 24.86
N HIS A 9 1.79 -19.03 25.32
CA HIS A 9 3.09 -19.72 25.32
C HIS A 9 3.28 -20.69 24.16
N ARG A 10 2.19 -21.17 23.53
CA ARG A 10 2.22 -22.17 22.44
C ARG A 10 3.23 -23.28 22.71
N PRO A 11 3.14 -23.94 23.88
CA PRO A 11 4.11 -24.97 24.26
C PRO A 11 4.06 -26.13 23.27
N MET A 12 5.21 -26.77 23.07
CA MET A 12 5.25 -28.04 22.38
C MET A 12 4.64 -29.14 23.27
N LEU A 13 4.10 -30.20 22.67
CA LEU A 13 3.44 -31.29 23.41
C LEU A 13 4.41 -32.03 24.34
N GLU A 14 5.70 -32.04 24.00
CA GLU A 14 6.79 -32.66 24.77
C GLU A 14 6.96 -32.05 26.17
N VAL A 15 6.49 -30.82 26.36
CA VAL A 15 6.46 -30.18 27.69
C VAL A 15 5.55 -30.94 28.65
N TYR A 16 4.51 -31.63 28.14
CA TYR A 16 3.71 -32.56 28.93
C TYR A 16 4.48 -33.90 29.03
N PRO A 17 5.01 -34.28 30.22
CA PRO A 17 5.82 -35.48 30.40
C PRO A 17 5.16 -36.77 29.90
N ALA A 18 5.90 -37.53 29.11
CA ALA A 18 5.50 -38.87 28.67
C ALA A 18 5.61 -39.92 29.78
N ALA A 19 6.51 -39.72 30.74
CA ALA A 19 6.80 -40.64 31.83
C ALA A 19 7.26 -39.87 33.08
N ASN A 20 7.37 -40.58 34.21
CA ASN A 20 7.84 -40.08 35.51
C ASN A 20 6.96 -39.00 36.17
N ALA A 21 5.74 -38.77 35.67
CA ALA A 21 4.72 -38.06 36.44
C ALA A 21 4.09 -39.01 37.47
N PRO A 22 3.41 -38.48 38.51
CA PRO A 22 2.58 -39.30 39.39
C PRO A 22 1.59 -40.16 38.61
N ILE A 23 1.13 -41.25 39.23
CA ILE A 23 0.21 -42.20 38.60
C ILE A 23 -1.01 -41.49 38.01
N GLY A 24 -1.38 -41.84 36.77
CA GLY A 24 -2.49 -41.19 36.07
C GLY A 24 -2.16 -39.87 35.36
N HIS A 25 -0.97 -39.27 35.57
CA HIS A 25 -0.62 -37.95 35.02
C HIS A 25 0.34 -37.96 33.83
N ASN A 26 0.85 -39.12 33.39
CA ASN A 26 1.65 -39.15 32.15
C ASN A 26 0.77 -38.78 30.96
N ARG A 27 1.35 -38.12 29.95
CA ARG A 27 0.66 -37.69 28.73
C ARG A 27 -0.11 -38.83 28.03
N GLU A 28 0.43 -40.04 28.04
CA GLU A 28 -0.17 -41.22 27.40
C GLU A 28 -1.13 -42.00 28.30
N ASN A 29 -1.30 -41.61 29.57
CA ASN A 29 -2.25 -42.25 30.46
C ASN A 29 -3.69 -41.85 30.10
N TYR A 30 -4.61 -42.80 30.27
CA TYR A 30 -6.04 -42.54 30.18
C TYR A 30 -6.53 -41.75 31.40
N MET A 31 -7.32 -40.71 31.16
CA MET A 31 -7.99 -39.93 32.19
C MET A 31 -9.11 -40.77 32.82
N VAL A 32 -8.98 -41.02 34.11
CA VAL A 32 -9.98 -41.74 34.91
C VAL A 32 -10.97 -40.72 35.52
N PRO A 33 -12.28 -41.02 35.58
CA PRO A 33 -12.98 -42.25 35.19
C PRO A 33 -13.77 -42.11 33.86
N PHE A 34 -13.25 -41.45 32.83
CA PHE A 34 -14.02 -41.19 31.61
C PHE A 34 -14.27 -42.46 30.76
N ILE A 35 -15.47 -42.55 30.19
CA ILE A 35 -15.88 -43.56 29.20
C ILE A 35 -16.54 -42.83 28.01
N PRO A 36 -16.05 -43.00 26.76
CA PRO A 36 -14.93 -43.85 26.34
C PRO A 36 -13.58 -43.32 26.87
N LEU A 37 -12.53 -44.12 26.69
CA LEU A 37 -11.20 -43.82 27.22
C LEU A 37 -10.55 -42.66 26.45
N TYR A 38 -10.08 -41.65 27.17
CA TYR A 38 -9.40 -40.46 26.63
C TYR A 38 -8.01 -40.31 27.25
N ARG A 39 -7.01 -39.93 26.46
CA ARG A 39 -5.64 -39.70 26.96
C ARG A 39 -5.47 -38.27 27.46
N ASN A 40 -4.63 -38.09 28.47
CA ASN A 40 -4.25 -36.76 28.98
C ASN A 40 -3.76 -35.81 27.86
N GLY A 41 -2.90 -36.32 26.97
CA GLY A 41 -2.31 -35.56 25.86
C GLY A 41 -3.33 -35.03 24.85
N GLU A 42 -4.47 -35.69 24.69
CA GLU A 42 -5.52 -35.28 23.75
C GLU A 42 -6.21 -33.98 24.15
N PHE A 43 -6.05 -33.57 25.41
CA PHE A 43 -6.65 -32.35 25.99
C PHE A 43 -5.62 -31.23 26.21
N PHE A 44 -4.36 -31.46 25.82
CA PHE A 44 -3.32 -30.43 25.79
C PHE A 44 -3.38 -29.64 24.47
N LYS A 45 -4.56 -29.11 24.16
CA LYS A 45 -4.86 -28.37 22.92
C LYS A 45 -5.81 -27.21 23.17
N SER A 46 -5.97 -26.32 22.20
CA SER A 46 -6.81 -25.13 22.38
C SER A 46 -8.28 -25.52 22.59
N SER A 47 -8.99 -24.77 23.42
CA SER A 47 -10.44 -24.89 23.58
C SER A 47 -11.20 -24.85 22.25
N ARG A 48 -10.69 -24.10 21.26
CA ARG A 48 -11.30 -24.01 19.92
C ARG A 48 -11.36 -25.36 19.21
N GLU A 49 -10.33 -26.19 19.40
CA GLU A 49 -10.28 -27.55 18.87
C GLU A 49 -11.25 -28.50 19.61
N LEU A 50 -11.67 -28.12 20.81
CA LEU A 50 -12.69 -28.81 21.60
C LEU A 50 -14.12 -28.29 21.31
N GLY A 51 -14.27 -27.30 20.42
CA GLY A 51 -15.57 -26.76 20.03
C GLY A 51 -16.12 -25.67 20.93
N TYR A 52 -15.30 -25.05 21.79
CA TYR A 52 -15.72 -23.91 22.61
C TYR A 52 -14.65 -22.82 22.71
N ASP A 53 -15.05 -21.58 22.99
CA ASP A 53 -14.12 -20.48 23.24
C ASP A 53 -14.58 -19.63 24.43
N TYR A 54 -13.64 -18.88 25.01
CA TYR A 54 -13.91 -17.91 26.06
C TYR A 54 -14.03 -16.52 25.44
N GLU A 55 -15.15 -15.85 25.72
CA GLU A 55 -15.44 -14.50 25.22
C GLU A 55 -14.30 -13.51 25.53
N TYR A 56 -13.78 -13.51 26.75
CA TYR A 56 -12.67 -12.62 27.15
C TYR A 56 -11.31 -12.94 26.48
N LEU A 57 -11.17 -14.09 25.82
CA LEU A 57 -9.98 -14.47 25.05
C LEU A 57 -10.20 -14.32 23.54
N GLN A 58 -11.41 -14.00 23.12
CA GLN A 58 -11.69 -13.66 21.75
C GLN A 58 -10.99 -12.31 21.51
N GLU A 59 -9.91 -12.34 20.73
CA GLU A 59 -9.38 -11.13 20.10
C GLU A 59 -10.52 -10.61 19.25
N SER A 60 -11.28 -9.68 19.81
CA SER A 60 -12.46 -9.16 19.17
C SER A 60 -12.00 -8.52 17.86
N ALA A 61 -12.64 -8.90 16.76
CA ALA A 61 -12.52 -8.12 15.54
C ALA A 61 -12.86 -6.65 15.85
N GLU A 62 -13.75 -6.39 16.82
CA GLU A 62 -13.99 -5.08 17.44
C GLU A 62 -12.68 -4.36 17.81
N SER A 63 -11.72 -4.99 18.49
CA SER A 63 -10.46 -4.31 18.88
C SER A 63 -9.63 -3.86 17.67
N PHE A 64 -9.60 -4.64 16.59
CA PHE A 64 -8.88 -4.24 15.37
C PHE A 64 -9.66 -3.21 14.57
N HIS A 65 -10.99 -3.33 14.53
CA HIS A 65 -11.87 -2.37 13.85
C HIS A 65 -11.85 -1.02 14.57
N ASP A 66 -11.99 -1.00 15.89
CA ASP A 66 -11.88 0.19 16.75
C ASP A 66 -10.51 0.85 16.61
N PHE A 67 -9.45 0.06 16.43
CA PHE A 67 -8.12 0.58 16.16
C PHE A 67 -7.99 1.19 14.75
N LEU A 68 -8.56 0.56 13.72
CA LEU A 68 -8.40 0.97 12.32
C LEU A 68 -9.36 2.09 11.88
N ILE A 69 -10.56 2.17 12.46
CA ILE A 69 -11.59 3.18 12.15
C ILE A 69 -11.03 4.61 12.14
N PRO A 70 -10.29 5.10 13.16
CA PRO A 70 -9.80 6.48 13.14
C PRO A 70 -8.87 6.75 11.95
N TYR A 71 -8.05 5.78 11.56
CA TYR A 71 -7.15 5.92 10.40
C TYR A 71 -7.91 5.90 9.07
N LEU A 72 -8.93 5.04 8.94
CA LEU A 72 -9.77 4.97 7.74
C LEU A 72 -10.62 6.23 7.56
N GLU A 73 -11.16 6.78 8.64
CA GLU A 73 -11.90 8.05 8.60
C GLU A 73 -11.02 9.21 8.14
N GLN A 74 -9.81 9.30 8.68
CA GLN A 74 -8.84 10.30 8.26
C GLN A 74 -8.46 10.14 6.79
N ALA A 75 -8.24 8.90 6.32
CA ALA A 75 -7.98 8.63 4.91
C ALA A 75 -9.17 9.05 4.02
N ARG A 76 -10.40 8.76 4.46
CA ARG A 76 -11.63 9.14 3.74
C ARG A 76 -11.80 10.64 3.64
N GLN A 77 -11.38 11.41 4.65
CA GLN A 77 -11.44 12.88 4.63
C GLN A 77 -10.49 13.50 3.58
N ILE A 78 -9.31 12.91 3.38
CA ILE A 78 -8.28 13.44 2.47
C ILE A 78 -8.53 12.97 1.02
N TRP A 79 -9.25 11.86 0.84
CA TRP A 79 -9.52 11.25 -0.47
C TRP A 79 -10.09 12.20 -1.54
N PRO A 80 -11.11 13.04 -1.26
CA PRO A 80 -11.69 13.93 -2.27
C PRO A 80 -10.70 14.96 -2.78
N TRP A 81 -9.81 15.46 -1.91
CA TRP A 81 -8.79 16.43 -2.28
C TRP A 81 -7.72 15.83 -3.19
N LEU A 82 -7.29 14.59 -2.92
CA LEU A 82 -6.36 13.86 -3.78
C LEU A 82 -6.95 13.61 -5.17
N VAL A 83 -8.20 13.16 -5.23
CA VAL A 83 -8.91 12.95 -6.50
C VAL A 83 -9.09 14.27 -7.25
N GLY A 84 -9.50 15.34 -6.56
CA GLY A 84 -9.64 16.67 -7.15
C GLY A 84 -8.31 17.19 -7.72
N ALA A 85 -7.21 17.08 -6.96
CA ALA A 85 -5.89 17.48 -7.40
C ALA A 85 -5.42 16.70 -8.63
N ALA A 86 -5.67 15.38 -8.67
CA ALA A 86 -5.31 14.53 -9.81
C ALA A 86 -6.07 14.92 -11.08
N VAL A 87 -7.38 15.18 -10.98
CA VAL A 87 -8.21 15.62 -12.13
C VAL A 87 -7.75 16.97 -12.65
N ILE A 88 -7.55 17.95 -11.75
CA ILE A 88 -7.09 19.29 -12.12
C ILE A 88 -5.70 19.23 -12.77
N GLY A 89 -4.78 18.48 -12.18
CA GLY A 89 -3.44 18.27 -12.73
C GLY A 89 -3.46 17.62 -14.12
N GLY A 90 -4.33 16.63 -14.34
CA GLY A 90 -4.54 16.00 -15.64
C GLY A 90 -5.05 16.97 -16.71
N ILE A 91 -6.02 17.82 -16.37
CA ILE A 91 -6.56 18.84 -17.29
C ILE A 91 -5.48 19.85 -17.68
N ILE A 92 -4.75 20.40 -16.69
CA ILE A 92 -3.68 21.39 -16.94
C ILE A 92 -2.59 20.79 -17.83
N THR A 93 -2.16 19.57 -17.53
CA THR A 93 -1.13 18.87 -18.32
C THR A 93 -1.61 18.60 -19.75
N GLY A 94 -2.88 18.21 -19.92
CA GLY A 94 -3.50 18.02 -21.23
C GLY A 94 -3.57 19.31 -22.05
N LEU A 95 -3.98 20.43 -21.44
CA LEU A 95 -4.04 21.74 -22.09
C LEU A 95 -2.65 22.23 -22.51
N LEU A 96 -1.65 22.13 -21.63
CA LEU A 96 -0.27 22.52 -21.93
C LEU A 96 0.30 21.68 -23.07
N THR A 97 0.12 20.36 -23.01
CA THR A 97 0.62 19.44 -24.05
C THR A 97 -0.06 19.71 -25.39
N GLY A 98 -1.38 19.92 -25.40
CA GLY A 98 -2.14 20.27 -26.60
C GLY A 98 -1.68 21.59 -27.22
N LEU A 99 -1.45 22.62 -26.39
CA LEU A 99 -0.98 23.93 -26.84
C LEU A 99 0.44 23.86 -27.44
N ILE A 100 1.35 23.12 -26.80
CA ILE A 100 2.70 22.87 -27.32
C ILE A 100 2.63 22.14 -28.68
N LEU A 101 1.80 21.11 -28.81
CA LEU A 101 1.63 20.39 -30.07
C LEU A 101 1.07 21.29 -31.17
N ALA A 102 0.05 22.11 -30.86
CA ALA A 102 -0.55 23.04 -31.81
C ALA A 102 0.45 24.09 -32.30
N CYS A 103 1.26 24.66 -31.41
CA CYS A 103 2.34 25.59 -31.78
C CYS A 103 3.39 24.93 -32.67
N ARG A 104 3.78 23.67 -32.37
CA ARG A 104 4.73 22.91 -33.21
C ARG A 104 4.16 22.59 -34.58
N LYS A 105 2.87 22.23 -34.67
CA LYS A 105 2.18 21.98 -35.95
C LYS A 105 2.08 23.25 -36.79
N LYS A 106 1.72 24.39 -36.17
CA LYS A 106 1.64 25.70 -36.86
C LYS A 106 3.01 26.12 -37.42
N ARG A 107 4.11 25.95 -36.68
CA ARG A 107 5.47 26.23 -37.16
C ARG A 107 5.93 25.34 -38.32
N ARG A 108 5.41 24.12 -38.44
CA ARG A 108 5.71 23.22 -39.57
C ARG A 108 4.84 23.51 -40.81
N GLY A 109 3.69 24.16 -40.63
CA GLY A 109 2.73 24.47 -41.70
C GLY A 109 2.89 25.85 -42.34
N THR A 110 3.77 26.72 -41.83
CA THR A 110 4.16 27.96 -42.50
C THR A 110 5.44 27.71 -43.31
N PRO A 111 5.36 27.41 -44.62
CA PRO A 111 6.55 27.50 -45.47
C PRO A 111 7.03 28.95 -45.40
N SER A 112 8.27 29.13 -44.95
CA SER A 112 8.98 30.39 -45.01
C SER A 112 9.20 30.77 -46.47
N GLU A 113 8.25 31.49 -47.05
CA GLU A 113 8.44 32.23 -48.28
C GLU A 113 9.36 33.41 -47.93
N ILE A 114 10.66 33.24 -48.18
CA ILE A 114 11.67 34.28 -48.00
C ILE A 114 12.33 34.53 -49.36
N GLN A 115 12.29 35.81 -49.76
CA GLN A 115 12.92 36.55 -50.87
C GLN A 115 12.00 36.90 -52.05
N PRO A 116 12.04 38.16 -52.55
CA PRO A 116 13.26 38.96 -52.76
C PRO A 116 13.20 40.39 -52.20
N LEU A 117 14.27 40.85 -51.56
CA LEU A 117 14.48 42.28 -51.31
C LEU A 117 15.65 42.74 -52.18
N LEU A 118 15.25 43.55 -53.16
CA LEU A 118 16.03 44.35 -54.08
C LEU A 118 17.36 44.80 -53.48
N THR A 119 18.46 44.42 -54.11
CA THR A 119 19.77 45.06 -53.91
C THR A 119 19.71 46.45 -54.52
N GLU A 120 19.28 47.44 -53.75
CA GLU A 120 19.45 48.86 -54.06
C GLU A 120 20.10 49.54 -52.86
N SER A 121 21.38 49.87 -53.02
CA SER A 121 22.30 50.66 -52.17
C SER A 121 23.69 50.05 -52.46
N GLU A 122 24.73 50.78 -52.85
CA GLU A 122 25.16 52.13 -52.47
C GLU A 122 26.06 52.69 -53.60
N ASP A 123 25.72 53.85 -54.16
CA ASP A 123 26.67 54.67 -54.94
C ASP A 123 26.54 56.12 -54.47
N TYR A 124 27.01 56.38 -53.25
CA TYR A 124 27.24 57.71 -52.72
C TYR A 124 28.39 57.66 -51.71
N ASN A 125 29.63 57.83 -52.18
CA ASN A 125 30.50 58.93 -51.73
C ASN A 125 31.94 58.82 -52.25
N ASN A 126 32.30 59.82 -53.05
CA ASN A 126 33.38 60.76 -52.77
C ASN A 126 34.80 60.19 -52.60
N ILE A 127 35.58 60.19 -53.69
CA ILE A 127 37.03 60.30 -53.63
C ILE A 127 37.49 61.41 -54.61
N SER A 128 37.84 62.56 -54.03
CA SER A 128 38.78 63.60 -54.50
C SER A 128 39.97 63.04 -55.29
N TYR A 129 40.53 63.65 -56.34
CA TYR A 129 41.29 64.92 -56.37
C TYR A 129 41.56 65.40 -57.82
N GLN A 130 41.68 66.72 -58.00
CA GLN A 130 42.56 67.51 -58.91
C GLN A 130 42.78 67.09 -60.38
N SER A 131 42.62 68.03 -61.34
CA SER A 131 43.68 68.97 -61.79
C SER A 131 43.15 69.97 -62.84
N ASN A 132 43.88 71.07 -63.02
CA ASN A 132 43.75 72.10 -64.07
C ASN A 132 43.62 71.53 -65.48
#